data_AF-A0A1L9GVT4-F1
#
_entry.id   AF-A0A1L9GVT4-F1
#
_cell.length_a   1.000
_cell.length_b   1.000
_cell.length_c   1.000
_cell.angle_alpha   90.00
_cell.angle_beta   90.00
_cell.angle_gamma   90.00
#
_symmetry.space_group_name_H-M   'P 1'
#
loop_
_entity.id
_entity.type
_entity.pdbx_description
1 polymer ?
#
loop_
_entity_poly.entity_id
_entity_poly.type
_entity_poly.pdbx_seq_one_letter_code
_entity_poly.pdbx_strand_id
1 'polypeptide(L)'
;MSITIKRKDNESNERLIRRFSRRIQTSGLLLRAKRRQYFERPKNETQKKKDALRRLAVRAKDDYLRKIGELAEETFGGRTRNTRTNTVKRTNTVKKS
;
A
#
# COMPACT_ATOMS: atom_id res chain seq x y z
N MET A 1 -14.46 -11.88 11.45
CA MET A 1 -13.15 -11.47 11.97
C MET A 1 -13.36 -10.25 12.84
N SER A 2 -13.37 -10.43 14.16
CA SER A 2 -13.49 -9.33 15.12
C SER A 2 -12.13 -8.66 15.33
N ILE A 3 -12.12 -7.32 15.45
CA ILE A 3 -10.93 -6.54 15.77
C ILE A 3 -11.10 -6.05 17.19
N THR A 4 -10.47 -6.72 18.14
CA THR A 4 -10.48 -6.32 19.54
C THR A 4 -9.13 -5.73 19.92
N ILE A 5 -9.11 -4.50 20.40
CA ILE A 5 -7.91 -3.82 20.88
C ILE A 5 -8.18 -3.35 22.29
N LYS A 6 -7.38 -3.86 23.23
CA LYS A 6 -7.38 -3.41 24.62
C LYS A 6 -6.29 -2.37 24.83
N ARG A 7 -6.48 -1.47 25.78
CA ARG A 7 -5.45 -0.52 26.20
C ARG A 7 -4.30 -1.30 26.85
N LYS A 8 -3.06 -0.90 26.58
CA LYS A 8 -1.90 -1.40 27.30
C LYS A 8 -1.57 -0.48 28.48
N ASP A 9 -0.91 -1.01 29.49
CA ASP A 9 -0.45 -0.20 30.62
C ASP A 9 0.63 0.78 30.12
N ASN A 10 0.56 2.03 30.61
CA ASN A 10 1.41 3.17 30.19
C ASN A 10 1.29 3.61 28.71
N GLU A 11 0.15 3.34 28.06
CA GLU A 11 -0.12 3.86 26.71
C GLU A 11 -0.89 5.19 26.73
N SER A 12 -0.41 6.19 25.96
CA SER A 12 -1.19 7.40 25.64
C SER A 12 -2.35 7.09 24.69
N ASN A 13 -3.48 7.78 24.90
CA ASN A 13 -4.69 7.64 24.08
C ASN A 13 -4.41 7.78 22.56
N GLU A 14 -3.48 8.65 22.16
CA GLU A 14 -3.12 8.83 20.75
C GLU A 14 -2.48 7.57 20.16
N ARG A 15 -1.59 6.91 20.91
CA ARG A 15 -0.93 5.67 20.47
C ARG A 15 -1.96 4.55 20.28
N LEU A 16 -2.96 4.47 21.16
CA LEU A 16 -4.05 3.50 21.06
C LEU A 16 -4.84 3.69 19.75
N ILE A 17 -5.24 4.93 19.44
CA ILE A 17 -5.96 5.27 18.21
C ILE A 17 -5.14 4.89 16.97
N ARG A 18 -3.84 5.19 16.95
CA ARG A 18 -2.97 4.84 15.81
C ARG A 18 -2.87 3.34 15.60
N ARG A 19 -2.79 2.53 16.66
CA ARG A 19 -2.83 1.07 16.54
C ARG A 19 -4.17 0.58 15.99
N PHE A 20 -5.27 1.17 16.46
CA PHE A 20 -6.61 0.87 15.98
C PHE A 20 -6.74 1.13 14.47
N SER A 21 -6.40 2.33 14.01
CA SER A 21 -6.41 2.65 12.57
C SER A 21 -5.50 1.72 11.76
N ARG A 22 -4.30 1.42 12.28
CA ARG A 22 -3.37 0.49 11.63
C ARG A 22 -3.96 -0.92 11.53
N ARG A 23 -4.61 -1.41 12.60
CA ARG A 23 -5.21 -2.75 12.64
C ARG A 23 -6.41 -2.87 11.70
N ILE A 24 -7.24 -1.83 11.59
CA ILE A 24 -8.34 -1.75 10.62
C ILE A 24 -7.82 -1.77 9.18
N GLN A 25 -6.76 -1.00 8.90
CA GLN A 25 -6.19 -0.95 7.55
C GLN A 25 -5.55 -2.30 7.18
N THR A 26 -4.77 -2.90 8.09
CA THR A 26 -4.12 -4.21 7.85
C THR A 26 -5.15 -5.34 7.76
N SER A 27 -6.25 -5.29 8.51
CA SER A 27 -7.30 -6.31 8.41
C SER A 27 -8.06 -6.24 7.08
N GLY A 28 -7.99 -5.11 6.36
CA GLY A 28 -8.73 -4.92 5.11
C GLY A 28 -10.26 -4.97 5.30
N LEU A 29 -10.75 -4.78 6.54
CA LEU A 29 -12.18 -4.85 6.85
C LEU A 29 -12.97 -3.81 6.05
N LEU A 30 -12.47 -2.56 6.01
CA LEU A 30 -13.09 -1.48 5.24
C LEU A 30 -13.11 -1.77 3.73
N LEU A 31 -12.02 -2.34 3.20
CA LEU A 31 -11.95 -2.70 1.78
C LEU A 31 -12.97 -3.79 1.45
N ARG A 32 -13.12 -4.79 2.32
CA ARG A 32 -14.12 -5.85 2.15
C ARG A 32 -15.55 -5.32 2.28
N ALA A 33 -15.80 -4.43 3.23
CA ALA A 33 -17.10 -3.79 3.42
C ALA A 33 -17.49 -2.99 2.16
N LYS A 34 -16.59 -2.13 1.67
CA LYS A 34 -16.79 -1.38 0.40
C LYS A 34 -17.04 -2.30 -0.79
N ARG A 35 -16.27 -3.39 -0.93
CA ARG A 35 -16.46 -4.36 -2.03
C ARG A 35 -17.81 -5.06 -1.98
N ARG A 36 -18.34 -5.31 -0.77
CA ARG A 36 -19.62 -6.01 -0.57
C ARG A 36 -20.83 -5.07 -0.51
N GLN A 37 -20.61 -3.76 -0.56
CA GLN A 37 -21.69 -2.76 -0.42
C GLN A 37 -22.72 -2.87 -1.55
N TYR A 38 -22.28 -3.27 -2.75
CA TYR A 38 -23.12 -3.40 -3.93
C TYR A 38 -22.92 -4.78 -4.57
N PHE A 39 -23.95 -5.25 -5.27
CA PHE A 39 -23.87 -6.47 -6.06
C PHE A 39 -22.98 -6.26 -7.30
N GLU A 40 -22.01 -7.14 -7.50
CA GLU A 40 -21.14 -7.16 -8.68
C GLU A 40 -21.44 -8.43 -9.48
N ARG A 41 -21.73 -8.28 -10.78
CA ARG A 41 -21.92 -9.43 -11.68
C ARG A 41 -20.58 -10.16 -11.87
N PRO A 42 -20.58 -11.50 -11.99
CA PRO A 42 -19.34 -12.22 -12.29
C PRO A 42 -18.77 -11.77 -13.64
N LYS A 43 -17.44 -11.68 -13.71
CA LYS A 43 -16.74 -11.28 -14.94
C LYS A 43 -16.90 -12.34 -16.02
N ASN A 44 -17.14 -11.91 -17.26
CA ASN A 44 -17.10 -12.78 -18.43
C ASN A 44 -15.65 -13.14 -18.83
N GLU A 45 -15.48 -14.15 -19.68
CA GLU A 45 -14.15 -14.63 -20.09
C GLU A 45 -13.32 -13.55 -20.79
N THR A 46 -13.94 -12.74 -21.64
CA THR A 46 -13.27 -11.62 -22.33
C THR A 46 -12.71 -10.58 -21.35
N GLN A 47 -13.48 -10.20 -20.32
CA GLN A 47 -13.02 -9.28 -19.28
C GLN A 47 -11.90 -9.89 -18.44
N LYS A 48 -11.98 -11.18 -18.09
CA LYS A 48 -10.89 -11.88 -17.40
C LYS A 48 -9.60 -11.85 -18.22
N LYS A 49 -9.69 -12.12 -19.52
CA LYS A 49 -8.54 -12.09 -20.44
C LYS A 49 -7.94 -10.69 -20.57
N LYS A 50 -8.78 -9.66 -20.73
CA LYS A 50 -8.36 -8.25 -20.78
C LYS A 50 -7.65 -7.83 -19.49
N ASP A 51 -8.18 -8.20 -18.33
CA ASP A 51 -7.56 -7.92 -17.04
C ASP A 51 -6.20 -8.61 -16.88
N ALA A 52 -6.07 -9.86 -17.36
CA ALA A 52 -4.81 -10.59 -17.32
C ALA A 52 -3.75 -9.93 -18.20
N LEU A 53 -4.10 -9.56 -19.44
CA LEU A 53 -3.20 -8.84 -20.34
C LEU A 53 -2.74 -7.51 -19.76
N ARG A 54 -3.65 -6.74 -19.15
CA ARG A 54 -3.31 -5.48 -18.47
C ARG A 54 -2.30 -5.70 -17.35
N ARG A 55 -2.47 -6.74 -16.51
CA ARG A 55 -1.52 -7.06 -15.43
C ARG A 55 -0.15 -7.40 -15.97
N LEU A 56 -0.08 -8.16 -17.07
CA LEU A 56 1.18 -8.51 -17.72
C LEU A 56 1.88 -7.27 -18.28
N ALA A 57 1.15 -6.40 -18.97
CA ALA A 57 1.69 -5.16 -19.51
C ALA A 57 2.24 -4.23 -18.42
N VAL A 58 1.52 -4.07 -17.30
CA VAL A 58 2.00 -3.28 -16.16
C VAL A 58 3.27 -3.88 -15.56
N ARG A 59 3.31 -5.20 -15.35
CA ARG A 59 4.53 -5.87 -14.85
C ARG A 59 5.73 -5.66 -15.77
N ALA A 60 5.54 -5.86 -17.07
CA ALA A 60 6.61 -5.67 -18.05
C ALA A 60 7.13 -4.22 -18.07
N LYS A 61 6.23 -3.24 -17.96
CA LYS A 61 6.60 -1.83 -17.82
C LYS A 61 7.40 -1.60 -16.53
N ASP A 62 6.92 -2.09 -15.40
CA ASP A 62 7.59 -1.93 -14.10
C ASP A 62 8.98 -2.59 -14.10
N ASP A 63 9.12 -3.76 -14.73
CA ASP A 63 10.39 -4.49 -14.86
C ASP A 63 11.38 -3.74 -15.76
N TYR A 64 10.90 -3.16 -16.86
CA TYR A 64 11.71 -2.31 -17.74
C TYR A 64 12.18 -1.04 -17.01
N LEU A 65 11.27 -0.33 -16.34
CA LEU A 65 11.58 0.88 -15.58
C LEU A 65 12.56 0.59 -14.42
N ARG A 66 12.45 -0.59 -13.80
CA ARG A 66 13.42 -1.07 -12.80
C ARG A 66 14.80 -1.29 -13.43
N LYS A 67 14.87 -1.90 -14.61
CA LYS A 67 16.14 -2.20 -15.29
C LYS A 67 16.90 -0.93 -15.70
N ILE A 68 16.19 0.11 -16.12
CA ILE A 68 16.79 1.40 -16.53
C ILE A 68 17.09 2.33 -15.35
N GLY A 69 16.74 1.95 -14.11
CA GLY A 69 16.99 2.74 -12.90
C GLY A 69 16.12 3.98 -12.73
N GLU A 70 15.12 4.19 -13.60
CA GLU A 70 14.20 5.33 -13.54
C GLU A 70 13.12 5.14 -12.45
N LEU A 71 12.90 3.88 -12.04
CA LEU A 71 12.05 3.58 -10.90
C LEU A 71 12.88 3.58 -9.62
N ALA A 72 12.64 4.55 -8.73
CA ALA A 72 13.29 4.59 -7.42
C ALA A 72 13.16 3.23 -6.71
N GLU A 73 14.29 2.60 -6.39
CA GLU A 73 14.33 1.26 -5.77
C GLU A 73 13.58 1.21 -4.42
N GLU A 74 13.40 2.37 -3.79
CA GLU A 74 12.69 2.52 -2.52
C GLU A 74 11.16 2.40 -2.63
N THR A 75 10.60 2.27 -3.84
CA THR A 75 9.15 2.14 -4.04
C THR A 75 8.67 0.69 -4.04
N PHE A 76 9.57 -0.28 -3.83
CA PHE A 76 9.21 -1.68 -3.84
C PHE A 76 8.48 -2.12 -2.56
N GLY A 77 7.33 -2.76 -2.76
CA GLY A 77 6.71 -3.61 -1.75
C GLY A 77 5.51 -2.99 -1.06
N GLY A 78 4.34 -3.63 -1.25
CA GLY A 78 3.11 -3.25 -0.57
C GLY A 78 3.29 -3.06 0.94
N ARG A 79 2.62 -2.04 1.48
CA ARG A 79 2.45 -1.77 2.92
C ARG A 79 3.68 -1.27 3.71
N THR A 80 4.75 -0.77 3.12
CA THR A 80 5.78 -0.02 3.90
C THR A 80 5.33 1.42 4.15
N ARG A 81 4.42 1.58 5.12
CA ARG A 81 4.13 2.87 5.76
C ARG A 81 5.26 3.23 6.72
N ASN A 82 6.27 3.97 6.27
CA ASN A 82 7.00 4.92 7.12
C ASN A 82 7.86 5.92 6.32
N THR A 83 7.27 6.96 5.74
CA THR A 83 8.02 8.13 5.25
C THR A 83 8.36 9.07 6.41
N ARG A 84 9.21 8.63 7.34
CA ARG A 84 9.74 9.49 8.42
C ARG A 84 11.22 9.86 8.25
N THR A 85 11.86 9.49 7.14
CA THR A 85 13.31 9.67 6.99
C THR A 85 13.75 10.38 5.70
N ASN A 86 12.85 10.90 4.87
CA ASN A 86 13.24 11.40 3.54
C ASN A 86 13.34 12.94 3.38
N THR A 87 13.36 13.71 4.47
CA THR A 87 13.69 15.15 4.42
C THR A 87 15.18 15.44 4.60
N VAL A 88 15.95 14.53 5.22
CA VAL A 88 17.38 14.76 5.56
C VAL A 88 18.32 14.48 4.38
N LYS A 89 17.92 13.66 3.39
CA LYS A 89 18.80 13.34 2.24
C LYS A 89 18.73 14.33 1.07
N ARG A 90 17.75 15.25 1.06
CA ARG A 90 17.63 16.28 0.00
C ARG A 90 18.58 17.45 0.16
N THR A 91 19.12 17.69 1.35
CA THR A 91 20.03 18.82 1.62
C THR A 91 21.49 18.53 1.30
N ASN A 92 21.87 17.26 1.08
CA ASN A 92 23.27 16.88 0.87
C ASN A 92 23.68 16.68 -0.60
N THR A 93 22.75 16.81 -1.54
CA THR A 93 23.03 16.70 -2.99
C THR A 93 23.22 18.06 -3.68
N VAL A 94 22.97 19.18 -3.01
CA VAL A 94 23.12 20.54 -3.58
C VAL A 94 24.44 21.20 -3.16
N LYS A 95 25.24 20.57 -2.28
CA LYS A 95 26.54 21.10 -1.81
C LYS A 95 27.78 20.45 -2.45
N LYS A 96 27.62 19.67 -3.52
CA LYS A 96 28.71 19.08 -4.30
C LYS A 96 28.54 19.43 -5.79
N SER A 97 28.68 20.71 -6.07
CA SER A 97 28.94 21.29 -7.39
C SER A 97 29.54 22.65 -7.18
#